data_AF-A0A0F9HCS2-F1
#
_entry.id   AF-A0A0F9HCS2-F1
#
_cell.length_a   1.000
_cell.length_b   1.000
_cell.length_c   1.000
_cell.angle_alpha   90.00
_cell.angle_beta   90.00
_cell.angle_gamma   90.00
#
_symmetry.space_group_name_H-M   'P 1'
#
loop_
_entity.id
_entity.type
_entity.pdbx_description
1 polymer ?
#
loop_
_entity_poly.entity_id
_entity_poly.type
_entity_poly.pdbx_seq_one_letter_code
_entity_poly.pdbx_strand_id
1 'polypeptide(L)' 'MAFLRISIDLAIPTNVANKPVVKAELQELRAFIRKAKKYAVKINEGLANEEMTVIGTYHICHHDEQNTPCEPEVGI' A
#
# COMPACT_ATOMS: atom_id res chain seq x y z
N MET A 1 -16.73 3.38 19.26
CA MET A 1 -15.62 2.42 19.14
C MET A 1 -14.34 3.18 18.89
N ALA A 2 -13.21 2.71 19.43
CA ALA A 2 -11.89 3.25 19.09
C ALA A 2 -11.29 2.40 17.95
N PHE A 3 -10.75 3.05 16.93
CA PHE A 3 -10.12 2.39 15.78
C PHE A 3 -8.62 2.68 15.76
N LEU A 4 -7.80 1.67 15.52
CA LEU A 4 -6.38 1.85 15.24
C LEU A 4 -6.20 2.17 13.75
N ARG A 5 -5.56 3.29 13.44
CA ARG A 5 -5.20 3.68 12.07
C ARG A 5 -3.70 3.51 11.87
N ILE A 6 -3.31 2.87 10.77
CA ILE A 6 -1.93 2.67 10.37
C ILE A 6 -1.78 3.19 8.94
N SER A 7 -0.92 4.18 8.73
CA SER A 7 -0.53 4.69 7.42
C SER A 7 0.93 4.32 7.16
N ILE A 8 1.23 3.78 5.98
CA ILE A 8 2.57 3.36 5.59
C ILE A 8 2.87 3.96 4.23
N ASP A 9 3.77 4.95 4.20
CA ASP A 9 4.34 5.53 2.98
C ASP A 9 5.82 5.15 2.93
N LEU A 10 6.22 4.40 1.90
CA LEU A 10 7.59 3.89 1.75
C LEU A 10 8.07 4.07 0.31
N ALA A 11 9.22 4.72 0.15
CA ALA A 11 9.95 4.78 -1.12
C ALA A 11 11.21 3.90 -1.02
N ILE A 12 11.35 2.94 -1.93
CA ILE A 12 12.50 2.03 -1.97
C ILE A 12 13.12 2.12 -3.37
N PRO A 13 14.41 2.47 -3.49
CA PRO A 13 15.10 2.49 -4.77
C PRO A 13 15.00 1.14 -5.50
N THR A 14 14.73 1.16 -6.80
CA THR A 14 14.45 -0.04 -7.61
C THR A 14 15.60 -1.06 -7.56
N ASN A 15 16.84 -0.59 -7.54
CA ASN A 15 18.03 -1.44 -7.40
C ASN A 15 18.11 -2.17 -6.05
N VAL A 16 17.54 -1.60 -4.98
CA VAL A 16 17.43 -2.23 -3.67
C VAL A 16 16.22 -3.17 -3.63
N ALA A 17 15.07 -2.73 -4.14
CA ALA A 17 13.84 -3.52 -4.19
C ALA A 17 14.01 -4.82 -5.01
N ASN A 18 14.82 -4.79 -6.06
CA ASN A 18 15.09 -5.94 -6.92
C ASN A 18 16.06 -6.95 -6.32
N LYS A 19 16.72 -6.65 -5.19
CA LYS A 19 17.57 -7.63 -4.50
C LYS A 19 16.70 -8.81 -4.04
N PRO A 20 17.10 -10.08 -4.26
CA PRO A 20 16.24 -11.24 -3.99
C PRO A 20 15.67 -11.27 -2.57
N VAL A 21 16.49 -10.94 -1.57
CA VAL A 21 16.08 -10.87 -0.16
C VAL A 21 15.02 -9.79 0.04
N VAL A 22 15.27 -8.57 -0.44
CA VAL A 22 14.33 -7.44 -0.28
C VAL A 22 13.02 -7.72 -1.02
N LYS A 23 13.09 -8.31 -2.21
CA LYS A 23 11.90 -8.68 -2.98
C LYS A 23 11.02 -9.69 -2.24
N ALA A 24 11.61 -10.67 -1.57
CA ALA A 24 10.87 -11.64 -0.75
C ALA A 24 10.19 -10.94 0.43
N GLU A 25 10.90 -10.10 1.17
CA GLU A 25 10.36 -9.31 2.29
C GLU A 25 9.20 -8.40 1.85
N LEU A 26 9.30 -7.74 0.70
CA LEU A 26 8.23 -6.91 0.15
C LEU A 26 6.99 -7.73 -0.27
N GLN A 27 7.19 -8.96 -0.76
CA GLN A 27 6.09 -9.87 -1.03
C GLN A 27 5.39 -10.32 0.26
N GLU A 28 6.16 -10.62 1.31
CA GLU A 28 5.62 -10.97 2.63
C GLU A 28 4.86 -9.80 3.25
N LEU A 29 5.39 -8.58 3.18
CA LEU A 29 4.72 -7.36 3.62
C LEU A 29 3.39 -7.16 2.88
N ARG A 30 3.38 -7.33 1.54
CA ARG A 30 2.15 -7.24 0.74
C ARG A 30 1.13 -8.29 1.17
N ALA A 31 1.56 -9.51 1.45
CA ALA A 31 0.68 -10.56 1.96
C ALA A 31 0.14 -10.23 3.36
N PHE A 32 0.96 -9.64 4.23
CA PHE A 32 0.55 -9.21 5.56
C PHE A 32 -0.48 -8.08 5.51
N ILE A 33 -0.26 -7.05 4.67
CA ILE A 33 -1.21 -5.96 4.44
C ILE A 33 -2.57 -6.52 3.96
N ARG A 34 -2.57 -7.48 3.04
CA ARG A 34 -3.81 -8.16 2.60
C ARG A 34 -4.51 -8.92 3.72
N LYS A 35 -3.77 -9.54 4.64
CA LYS A 35 -4.35 -10.19 5.82
C LYS A 35 -4.93 -9.15 6.78
N ALA A 36 -4.21 -8.06 7.04
CA ALA A 36 -4.66 -6.96 7.90
C ALA A 36 -5.96 -6.32 7.37
N LYS A 37 -6.10 -6.18 6.05
CA LYS A 37 -7.34 -5.73 5.40
C LYS A 37 -8.59 -6.51 5.82
N LYS A 38 -8.49 -7.80 6.12
CA LYS A 38 -9.64 -8.62 6.55
C LYS A 38 -10.20 -8.22 7.91
N TYR A 39 -9.40 -7.57 8.74
CA TYR A 39 -9.81 -7.10 10.07
C TYR A 39 -10.22 -5.63 10.06
N ALA A 40 -10.01 -4.93 8.94
CA ALA A 40 -10.44 -3.55 8.80
C ALA A 40 -11.94 -3.48 8.55
N VAL A 41 -12.60 -2.52 9.20
CA VAL A 41 -14.03 -2.22 9.04
C VAL A 41 -14.18 -0.86 8.37
N LYS A 42 -15.15 -0.68 7.48
CA LYS A 42 -15.34 0.61 6.79
C LYS A 42 -15.65 1.70 7.82
N ILE A 43 -15.12 2.91 7.60
CA ILE A 43 -15.53 4.05 8.42
C ILE A 43 -16.97 4.37 8.04
N ASN A 44 -17.85 4.55 9.04
CA ASN A 44 -19.26 4.83 8.83
C ASN A 44 -20.00 3.74 8.04
N GLU A 45 -19.63 2.47 8.25
CA GLU A 45 -20.30 1.32 7.63
C GLU A 45 -21.82 1.40 7.78
N GLY A 46 -22.55 1.38 6.65
CA GLY A 46 -24.01 1.51 6.61
C GLY A 46 -24.56 2.94 6.66
N LEU A 47 -23.72 3.98 6.64
CA LEU A 47 -24.13 5.38 6.50
C LEU A 47 -23.85 5.90 5.08
N ALA A 48 -24.47 7.03 4.70
CA ALA A 48 -24.31 7.63 3.38
C ALA A 48 -22.87 8.12 3.08
N ASN A 49 -22.02 8.24 4.10
CA ASN A 49 -20.62 8.65 4.03
C ASN A 49 -19.66 7.49 4.38
N GLU A 50 -20.01 6.28 3.96
CA GLU A 50 -19.17 5.10 4.11
C GLU A 50 -17.84 5.25 3.36
N GLU A 51 -16.73 5.12 4.07
CA GLU A 51 -15.37 5.21 3.51
C GLU A 51 -14.59 3.92 3.76
N MET A 52 -13.85 3.46 2.74
CA MET A 52 -12.92 2.34 2.90
C MET A 52 -11.78 2.75 3.85
N THR A 53 -11.61 2.02 4.95
CA THR A 53 -10.51 2.22 5.91
C THR A 53 -9.15 1.82 5.37
N VAL A 54 -9.09 1.04 4.29
CA VAL A 54 -7.80 0.55 3.78
C VAL A 54 -7.60 0.93 2.32
N ILE A 55 -7.03 2.11 2.14
CA ILE A 55 -6.35 2.51 0.91
C ILE A 55 -4.92 2.00 1.04
N GLY A 56 -4.58 0.98 0.27
CA GLY A 56 -3.20 0.52 0.11
C GLY A 56 -2.88 0.61 -1.36
N THR A 57 -2.13 1.64 -1.74
CA THR A 57 -1.74 1.92 -3.12
C THR A 57 -0.29 1.46 -3.31
N TYR A 58 -0.07 0.56 -4.26
CA TYR A 58 1.27 0.24 -4.74
C TYR A 58 1.47 0.95 -6.06
N HIS A 59 2.54 1.72 -6.19
CA HIS A 59 2.94 2.32 -7.46
C HIS A 59 4.47 2.40 -7.52
N ILE A 60 5.02 2.35 -8.73
CA ILE A 60 6.44 2.54 -8.97
C ILE A 60 6.62 3.98 -9.44
N CYS A 61 7.35 4.78 -8.66
CA CYS A 61 7.70 6.15 -9.04
C CYS A 61 9.08 6.22 -9.68
N HIS A 62 9.19 7.00 -10.75
CA HIS A 62 10.44 7.27 -11.45
C HIS A 62 10.91 8.71 -11.20
N HIS A 63 11.10 9.09 -9.93
CA HIS A 63 11.43 10.47 -9.55
C HIS A 63 12.79 10.97 -10.08
N ASP A 64 13.68 10.05 -10.50
CA ASP A 64 15.03 10.36 -10.98
C ASP A 64 15.17 10.34 -12.51
N GLU A 65 14.13 9.92 -13.24
CA GLU A 65 14.10 9.93 -14.71
C GLU A 65 13.20 11.07 -15.20
N GLN A 66 13.80 12.11 -15.76
CA GLN A 66 13.04 13.24 -16.32
C GLN A 66 12.01 12.74 -17.34
N ASN A 67 10.73 13.09 -17.12
CA ASN A 67 9.56 12.73 -17.94
C ASN A 67 9.09 11.27 -17.93
N THR A 68 9.54 10.41 -17.03
CA THR A 68 8.92 9.07 -16.88
C THR A 68 7.71 9.15 -15.93
N PRO A 69 6.47 8.96 -16.40
CA PRO A 69 5.30 8.95 -15.52
C PRO A 69 5.37 7.76 -14.56
N CYS A 70 4.90 7.94 -13.33
CA CYS A 70 4.76 6.84 -12.37
C CYS A 70 3.84 5.75 -12.94
N GLU A 71 4.12 4.49 -12.61
CA GLU A 71 3.21 3.41 -12.94
C GLU A 71 1.86 3.62 -12.24
N PRO A 72 0.74 3.24 -12.87
CA PRO A 72 -0.59 3.41 -12.30
C PRO A 72 -0.71 2.69 -10.95
N GLU A 73 -1.39 3.33 -10.01
CA GLU A 73 -1.64 2.75 -8.69
C GLU A 73 -2.39 1.42 -8.80
N VAL A 74 -1.78 0.38 -8.26
CA VAL A 74 -2.40 -0.93 -8.11
C VAL A 74 -2.89 -1.06 -6.68
N GLY A 75 -4.21 -1.14 -6.51
CA GLY A 75 -4.82 -1.45 -5.22
C GLY A 75 -4.33 -2.81 -4.69
N ILE A 76 -3.90 -2.86 -3.43
CA ILE A 76 -3.42 -4.09 -2.78
C ILE A 76 -4.56 -5.01 -2.33
#